data_AF-A0A7K5ZRS0-F1
#
_entry.id   AF-A0A7K5ZRS0-F1
#
_cell.length_a   1.000
_cell.length_b   1.000
_cell.length_c   1.000
_cell.angle_alpha   90.00
_cell.angle_beta   90.00
_cell.angle_gamma   90.00
#
_symmetry.space_group_name_H-M   'P 1'
#
loop_
_entity.id
_entity.type
_entity.pdbx_description
1 polymer ?
#
loop_
_entity_poly.entity_id
_entity_poly.type
_entity_poly.pdbx_seq_one_letter_code
_entity_poly.pdbx_strand_id
1 'polypeptide(L)'
;LGSSRRKQIREGSSEVPAPAPGPGEEQPWPSEIVQRVQDFLREQDKDQTGFITRADMQKFQEEGFPCSREELELIFDGLDAAGTGRLSTEEFTAGLWQFLSSQKAAREHRRRKTASRRVRLVLPSPALEGVDSEERRHFAAFMDQLGTDNVSEEQEIWQLWVKLRQDEPQLLGNLEDFLAKMRHRIQEARSKKEALEVTLNKRVAEHDKEVQQLCEVLEQQIQQEQQWLEQTSVARSHQQGEELQRVLDASEREVQRLVTAQMELERRCRSLHSTQQVTSTENRELEASNRMLEDHLQHLHQQLRQTQGHLRTMRAT
;
A
#
# COMPACT_ATOMS: atom_id res chain seq x y z
N LEU A 1 -56.79 38.30 64.58
CA LEU A 1 -56.99 36.84 64.39
C LEU A 1 -56.45 36.55 62.99
N GLY A 2 -55.23 36.10 62.75
CA GLY A 2 -54.42 35.12 63.45
C GLY A 2 -54.08 34.03 62.42
N SER A 3 -52.91 34.10 61.79
CA SER A 3 -52.05 32.94 61.49
C SER A 3 -50.86 33.31 60.62
N SER A 4 -49.70 33.30 61.29
CA SER A 4 -48.37 33.28 60.74
C SER A 4 -48.04 31.88 60.22
N ARG A 5 -47.50 31.74 58.99
CA ARG A 5 -46.59 30.64 58.66
C ARG A 5 -45.53 31.11 57.66
N ARG A 6 -44.32 31.20 58.19
CA ARG A 6 -43.03 31.52 57.56
C ARG A 6 -42.44 30.26 56.91
N LYS A 7 -42.02 30.34 55.65
CA LYS A 7 -40.88 29.61 55.03
C LYS A 7 -40.43 30.45 53.82
N GLN A 8 -39.40 31.30 53.94
CA GLN A 8 -37.98 31.06 53.62
C GLN A 8 -37.70 30.48 52.21
N ILE A 9 -37.27 31.39 51.32
CA ILE A 9 -36.13 31.36 50.37
C ILE A 9 -36.02 30.18 49.39
N ARG A 10 -36.16 30.48 48.10
CA ARG A 10 -35.12 30.23 47.08
C ARG A 10 -35.40 31.08 45.85
N GLU A 11 -34.58 32.12 45.65
CA GLU A 11 -34.39 32.76 44.35
C GLU A 11 -33.90 31.68 43.38
N GLY A 12 -34.70 31.41 42.36
CA GLY A 12 -34.33 30.61 41.20
C GLY A 12 -34.52 31.51 40.00
N SER A 13 -33.41 32.05 39.52
CA SER A 13 -33.32 32.88 38.32
C SER A 13 -34.01 32.20 37.15
N SER A 14 -34.93 32.93 36.52
CA SER A 14 -35.39 32.64 35.16
C SER A 14 -34.19 32.73 34.22
N GLU A 15 -33.53 31.60 33.96
CA GLU A 15 -32.61 31.49 32.83
C GLU A 15 -33.44 31.14 31.59
N VAL A 16 -33.73 32.19 30.83
CA VAL A 16 -34.26 32.14 29.47
C VAL A 16 -33.33 31.23 28.64
N PRO A 17 -33.86 30.23 27.90
CA PRO A 17 -33.04 29.48 26.95
C PRO A 17 -32.45 30.45 25.93
N ALA A 18 -31.13 30.37 25.73
CA ALA A 18 -30.41 31.13 24.72
C ALA A 18 -31.14 31.11 23.37
N PRO A 19 -31.19 32.25 22.65
CA PRO A 19 -31.91 32.35 21.39
C PRO A 19 -31.35 31.36 20.37
N ALA A 20 -32.24 30.58 19.76
CA ALA A 20 -31.90 29.74 18.62
C ALA A 20 -31.26 30.59 17.50
N PRO A 21 -30.20 30.12 16.82
CA PRO A 21 -29.60 30.85 15.71
C PRO A 21 -30.65 31.03 14.61
N GLY A 22 -30.84 32.28 14.17
CA GLY A 22 -31.81 32.63 13.13
C GLY A 22 -31.48 31.97 11.78
N PRO A 23 -32.48 31.82 10.89
CA PRO A 23 -32.28 31.25 9.57
C PRO A 23 -31.63 32.32 8.67
N GLY A 24 -30.32 32.49 8.75
CA GLY A 24 -29.65 33.53 7.97
C GLY A 24 -28.14 33.63 8.04
N GLU A 25 -27.43 32.76 8.77
CA GLU A 25 -25.98 32.72 8.69
C GLU A 25 -25.57 31.87 7.47
N GLU A 26 -25.19 32.55 6.38
CA GLU A 26 -24.44 31.94 5.29
C GLU A 26 -23.14 31.39 5.89
N GLN A 27 -23.12 30.09 6.20
CA GLN A 27 -21.91 29.44 6.67
C GLN A 27 -20.80 29.64 5.63
N PRO A 28 -19.56 29.98 6.06
CA PRO A 28 -18.47 30.30 5.14
C PRO A 28 -18.22 29.16 4.16
N TRP A 29 -17.76 29.48 2.96
CA TRP A 29 -17.54 28.48 1.93
C TRP A 29 -16.51 27.44 2.42
N PRO A 30 -16.66 26.14 2.10
CA PRO A 30 -15.70 25.11 2.51
C PRO A 30 -14.24 25.49 2.18
N SER A 31 -14.03 26.20 1.06
CA SER A 31 -12.73 26.73 0.67
C SER A 31 -12.20 27.81 1.61
N GLU A 32 -13.03 28.70 2.10
CA GLU A 32 -12.62 29.77 3.03
C GLU A 32 -12.29 29.21 4.41
N ILE A 33 -13.02 28.18 4.85
CA ILE A 33 -12.77 27.49 6.12
C ILE A 33 -11.44 26.73 6.06
N VAL A 34 -11.23 25.96 4.99
CA VAL A 34 -9.98 25.20 4.81
C VAL A 34 -8.79 26.14 4.62
N GLN A 35 -8.97 27.26 3.92
CA GLN A 35 -7.91 28.28 3.77
C GLN A 35 -7.54 28.91 5.11
N ARG A 36 -8.53 29.30 5.93
CA ARG A 36 -8.28 29.83 7.29
C ARG A 36 -7.57 28.81 8.18
N VAL A 37 -7.94 27.53 8.08
CA VAL A 37 -7.26 26.45 8.81
C VAL A 37 -5.81 26.33 8.33
N GLN A 38 -5.56 26.39 7.02
CA GLN A 38 -4.23 26.32 6.44
C GLN A 38 -3.35 27.52 6.82
N ASP A 39 -3.93 28.72 6.86
CA ASP A 39 -3.24 29.95 7.24
C ASP A 39 -2.89 29.94 8.74
N PHE A 40 -3.79 29.48 9.60
CA PHE A 40 -3.52 29.30 11.03
C PHE A 40 -2.45 28.24 11.28
N LEU A 41 -2.50 27.11 10.57
CA LEU A 41 -1.45 26.08 10.65
C LEU A 41 -0.09 26.63 10.25
N ARG A 42 -0.04 27.50 9.25
CA ARG A 42 1.20 28.17 8.82
C ARG A 42 1.75 29.15 9.86
N GLU A 43 0.87 29.81 10.61
CA GLU A 43 1.27 30.73 11.70
C GLU A 43 1.67 30.02 12.99
N GLN A 44 1.09 28.84 13.25
CA GLN A 44 1.43 28.00 14.40
C GLN A 44 2.68 27.14 14.16
N ASP A 45 2.98 26.74 12.92
CA ASP A 45 4.13 25.90 12.57
C ASP A 45 5.46 26.69 12.54
N LYS A 46 5.78 27.35 13.66
CA LYS A 46 7.07 28.03 13.88
C LYS A 46 8.25 27.05 13.97
N ASP A 47 7.95 25.77 14.18
CA ASP A 47 8.94 24.70 14.37
C ASP A 47 9.15 23.82 13.13
N GLN A 48 8.52 24.13 11.98
CA GLN A 48 8.59 23.36 10.72
C GLN A 48 8.34 21.85 10.90
N THR A 49 7.47 21.49 11.83
CA THR A 49 7.22 20.08 12.12
C THR A 49 6.21 19.48 11.16
N GLY A 50 5.37 20.27 10.46
CA GLY A 50 4.45 19.76 9.45
C GLY A 50 3.39 18.78 9.97
N PHE A 51 3.29 18.63 11.31
CA PHE A 51 2.37 17.71 11.98
C PHE A 51 1.40 18.48 12.88
N ILE A 52 0.14 18.11 12.80
CA ILE A 52 -0.97 18.61 13.60
C ILE A 52 -1.18 17.66 14.76
N THR A 53 -1.23 18.21 15.97
CA THR A 53 -1.49 17.47 17.20
C THR A 53 -2.86 17.80 17.78
N ARG A 54 -3.35 16.96 18.71
CA ARG A 54 -4.64 17.20 19.39
C ARG A 54 -4.70 18.52 20.18
N ALA A 55 -3.54 19.05 20.59
CA ALA A 55 -3.46 20.36 21.22
C ALA A 55 -3.81 21.50 20.24
N ASP A 56 -3.50 21.32 18.95
CA ASP A 56 -3.81 22.32 17.93
C ASP A 56 -5.32 22.38 17.67
N MET A 57 -6.04 21.26 17.79
CA MET A 57 -7.52 21.19 17.73
C MET A 57 -8.20 22.07 18.78
N GLN A 58 -7.60 22.21 19.97
CA GLN A 58 -8.13 23.07 21.02
C GLN A 58 -7.90 24.56 20.70
N LYS A 59 -6.77 24.90 20.08
CA LYS A 59 -6.48 26.27 19.66
C LYS A 59 -7.36 26.74 18.50
N PHE A 60 -7.71 25.85 17.56
CA PHE A 60 -8.71 26.14 16.53
C PHE A 60 -10.07 26.52 17.13
N GLN A 61 -10.42 26.00 18.31
CA GLN A 61 -11.65 26.41 18.97
C GLN A 61 -11.57 27.82 19.56
N GLU A 62 -10.41 28.19 20.12
CA GLU A 62 -10.17 29.51 20.73
C GLU A 62 -10.25 30.65 19.71
N GLU A 63 -9.93 30.39 18.44
CA GLU A 63 -10.01 31.36 17.35
C GLU A 63 -11.39 31.47 16.67
N GLY A 64 -12.40 30.72 17.15
CA GLY A 64 -13.78 30.87 16.70
C GLY A 64 -14.06 30.25 15.32
N PHE A 65 -13.41 29.12 15.00
CA PHE A 65 -13.69 28.39 13.77
C PHE A 65 -15.13 27.84 13.73
N PRO A 66 -15.77 27.76 12.54
CA PRO A 66 -17.17 27.36 12.39
C PRO A 66 -17.43 25.85 12.57
N CYS A 67 -16.45 25.07 13.02
CA CYS A 67 -16.56 23.64 13.32
C CYS A 67 -16.56 23.45 14.83
N SER A 68 -17.41 22.55 15.35
CA SER A 68 -17.40 22.25 16.78
C SER A 68 -16.12 21.47 17.15
N ARG A 69 -15.69 21.58 18.42
CA ARG A 69 -14.55 20.82 18.94
C ARG A 69 -14.71 19.31 18.69
N GLU A 70 -15.93 18.81 18.89
CA GLU A 70 -16.25 17.39 18.72
C GLU A 70 -16.13 16.96 17.25
N GLU A 71 -16.49 17.84 16.30
CA GLU A 71 -16.35 17.58 14.86
C GLU A 71 -14.87 17.55 14.44
N LEU A 72 -14.05 18.47 14.95
CA LEU A 72 -12.62 18.49 14.67
C LEU A 72 -11.90 17.28 15.29
N GLU A 73 -12.23 16.91 16.53
CA GLU A 73 -11.70 15.70 17.17
C GLU A 73 -12.14 14.42 16.43
N LEU A 74 -13.38 14.34 15.95
CA LEU A 74 -13.87 13.19 15.19
C LEU A 74 -13.16 13.04 13.84
N ILE A 75 -12.89 14.15 13.15
CA ILE A 75 -12.13 14.16 11.90
C ILE A 75 -10.67 13.75 12.17
N PHE A 76 -10.08 14.24 13.26
CA PHE A 76 -8.74 13.86 13.68
C PHE A 76 -8.65 12.36 13.97
N ASP A 77 -9.56 11.82 14.80
CA ASP A 77 -9.59 10.39 15.14
C ASP A 77 -9.88 9.49 13.92
N GLY A 78 -10.68 9.99 12.97
CA GLY A 78 -10.98 9.26 11.73
C GLY A 78 -9.81 9.22 10.74
N LEU A 79 -8.96 10.24 10.74
CA LEU A 79 -7.75 10.30 9.91
C LEU A 79 -6.54 9.64 10.59
N ASP A 80 -6.44 9.69 11.92
CA ASP A 80 -5.36 9.07 12.71
C ASP A 80 -5.71 7.61 13.05
N ALA A 81 -6.06 6.81 12.04
CA ALA A 81 -6.35 5.39 12.21
C ALA A 81 -5.14 4.60 12.76
N ALA A 82 -3.93 5.15 12.62
CA ALA A 82 -2.69 4.61 13.16
C ALA A 82 -2.46 4.95 14.64
N GLY A 83 -3.28 5.83 15.25
CA GLY A 83 -3.20 6.20 16.67
C GLY A 83 -1.88 6.88 17.04
N THR A 84 -1.26 7.57 16.10
CA THR A 84 0.07 8.19 16.25
C THR A 84 0.01 9.53 16.99
N GLY A 85 -1.19 10.11 17.12
CA GLY A 85 -1.44 11.41 17.72
C GLY A 85 -0.91 12.59 16.90
N ARG A 86 -0.53 12.35 15.64
CA ARG A 86 0.07 13.31 14.72
C ARG A 86 -0.50 13.09 13.32
N LEU A 87 -1.06 14.12 12.73
CA LEU A 87 -1.54 14.10 11.34
C LEU A 87 -0.72 15.07 10.50
N SER A 88 -0.44 14.74 9.24
CA SER A 88 0.14 15.76 8.36
C SER A 88 -0.87 16.88 8.07
N THR A 89 -0.36 18.08 7.81
CA THR A 89 -1.21 19.24 7.46
C THR A 89 -2.05 19.00 6.20
N GLU A 90 -1.51 18.25 5.25
CA GLU A 90 -2.19 17.89 4.00
C GLU A 90 -3.32 16.87 4.23
N GLU A 91 -3.09 15.82 5.02
CA GLU A 91 -4.11 14.82 5.36
C GLU A 91 -5.29 15.46 6.09
N PHE A 92 -5.00 16.33 7.06
CA PHE A 92 -6.05 16.99 7.83
C PHE A 92 -6.86 17.99 6.98
N THR A 93 -6.20 18.82 6.17
CA THR A 93 -6.89 19.77 5.29
C THR A 93 -7.73 19.07 4.22
N ALA A 94 -7.25 17.95 3.68
CA ALA A 94 -8.00 17.11 2.75
C ALA A 94 -9.22 16.44 3.41
N GLY A 95 -9.06 15.90 4.63
CA GLY A 95 -10.16 15.29 5.37
C GLY A 95 -11.23 16.29 5.81
N LEU A 96 -10.81 17.48 6.25
CA LEU A 96 -11.72 18.61 6.52
C LEU A 96 -12.50 19.02 5.27
N TRP A 97 -11.82 19.13 4.12
CA TRP A 97 -12.47 19.44 2.85
C TRP A 97 -13.53 18.40 2.48
N GLN A 98 -13.21 17.11 2.64
CA GLN A 98 -14.13 16.02 2.36
C GLN A 98 -15.35 16.03 3.30
N PHE A 99 -15.14 16.33 4.58
CA PHE A 99 -16.21 16.44 5.56
C PHE A 99 -17.18 17.59 5.23
N LEU A 100 -16.65 18.79 4.96
CA LEU A 100 -17.45 19.98 4.64
C LEU A 100 -18.20 19.84 3.30
N SER A 101 -17.57 19.23 2.30
CA SER A 101 -18.21 18.94 1.01
C SER A 101 -19.33 17.89 1.12
N SER A 102 -19.16 16.87 1.97
CA SER A 102 -20.19 15.87 2.25
C SER A 102 -21.41 16.48 2.96
N GLN A 103 -21.20 17.40 3.91
CA GLN A 103 -22.29 18.15 4.54
C GLN A 103 -23.07 19.01 3.53
N LYS A 104 -22.39 19.63 2.56
CA LYS A 104 -23.04 20.40 1.48
C LYS A 104 -23.94 19.52 0.62
N ALA A 105 -23.47 18.36 0.19
CA ALA A 105 -24.25 17.42 -0.62
C ALA A 105 -25.52 16.94 0.11
N ALA A 106 -25.42 16.63 1.41
CA ALA A 106 -26.56 16.23 2.23
C ALA A 106 -27.61 17.34 2.37
N ARG A 107 -27.18 18.59 2.56
CA ARG A 107 -28.07 19.76 2.66
C ARG A 107 -28.73 20.12 1.33
N GLU A 108 -28.01 20.02 0.23
CA GLU A 108 -28.53 20.28 -1.11
C GLU A 108 -29.59 19.23 -1.50
N HIS A 109 -29.37 17.97 -1.13
CA HIS A 109 -30.36 16.90 -1.28
C HIS A 109 -31.62 17.14 -0.44
N ARG A 110 -31.48 17.67 0.79
CA ARG A 110 -32.61 18.04 1.65
C ARG A 110 -33.40 19.22 1.08
N ARG A 111 -32.72 20.23 0.51
CA ARG A 111 -33.34 21.42 -0.10
C ARG A 111 -34.12 21.09 -1.38
N ARG A 112 -33.63 20.13 -2.18
CA ARG A 112 -34.36 19.62 -3.37
C ARG A 112 -35.64 18.86 -2.98
N LYS A 113 -35.65 18.14 -1.86
CA LYS A 113 -36.85 17.44 -1.34
C LYS A 113 -37.92 18.39 -0.79
N THR A 114 -37.55 19.51 -0.17
CA THR A 114 -38.52 20.50 0.34
C THR A 114 -39.12 21.38 -0.74
N ALA A 115 -38.43 21.64 -1.86
CA ALA A 115 -38.97 22.42 -2.98
C ALA A 115 -40.09 21.71 -3.77
N SER A 116 -40.15 20.37 -3.71
CA SER A 116 -41.22 19.57 -4.34
C SER A 116 -42.53 19.52 -3.53
N ARG A 117 -42.56 20.08 -2.31
CA ARG A 117 -43.77 20.11 -1.49
C ARG A 117 -44.54 21.42 -1.72
N ARG A 118 -44.87 21.72 -2.98
CA ARG A 118 -45.99 22.63 -3.27
C ARG A 118 -47.27 21.81 -3.12
N VAL A 119 -48.06 22.18 -2.12
CA VAL A 119 -49.35 21.56 -1.80
C VAL A 119 -50.26 21.64 -3.04
N ARG A 120 -50.55 20.48 -3.62
CA ARG A 120 -51.56 20.29 -4.68
C ARG A 120 -52.93 20.59 -4.04
N LEU A 121 -53.57 21.71 -4.39
CA LEU A 121 -55.00 21.89 -4.12
C LEU A 121 -55.75 20.91 -5.03
N VAL A 122 -56.19 19.79 -4.47
CA VAL A 122 -57.09 18.86 -5.16
C VAL A 122 -58.50 19.44 -5.04
N LEU A 123 -59.01 20.04 -6.12
CA LEU A 123 -60.45 20.18 -6.31
C LEU A 123 -61.00 18.84 -6.83
N PRO A 124 -62.04 18.26 -6.22
CA PRO A 124 -62.76 17.14 -6.81
C PRO A 124 -63.58 17.64 -8.01
N SER A 125 -63.43 17.01 -9.17
CA SER A 125 -64.30 17.21 -10.35
C SER A 125 -65.16 15.96 -10.57
N PRO A 126 -66.41 16.10 -11.04
CA PRO A 126 -67.41 15.04 -10.99
C PRO A 126 -67.07 13.91 -11.97
N ALA A 127 -67.52 12.70 -11.64
CA ALA A 127 -67.50 11.54 -12.50
C ALA A 127 -68.18 11.88 -13.84
N LEU A 128 -67.38 12.00 -14.90
CA LEU A 128 -67.84 12.17 -16.27
C LEU A 128 -67.99 10.78 -16.89
N GLU A 129 -69.05 10.12 -16.44
CA GLU A 129 -69.53 8.83 -16.89
C GLU A 129 -70.29 9.03 -18.21
N GLY A 130 -69.57 9.03 -19.32
CA GLY A 130 -70.19 9.21 -20.65
C GLY A 130 -69.26 9.60 -21.79
N VAL A 131 -68.04 9.05 -21.87
CA VAL A 131 -67.19 9.23 -23.07
C VAL A 131 -67.19 7.91 -23.86
N ASP A 132 -67.51 8.03 -25.14
CA ASP A 132 -67.69 6.93 -26.09
C ASP A 132 -66.50 5.96 -26.07
N SER A 133 -66.78 4.66 -25.94
CA SER A 133 -65.73 3.62 -25.82
C SER A 133 -64.83 3.56 -27.06
N GLU A 134 -65.31 4.02 -28.21
CA GLU A 134 -64.54 4.04 -29.46
C GLU A 134 -63.43 5.10 -29.43
N GLU A 135 -63.68 6.25 -28.84
CA GLU A 135 -62.72 7.36 -28.81
C GLU A 135 -61.65 7.16 -27.74
N ARG A 136 -62.01 6.51 -26.63
CA ARG A 136 -61.00 5.97 -25.70
C ARG A 136 -60.06 5.01 -26.42
N ARG A 137 -60.57 4.19 -27.33
CA ARG A 137 -59.71 3.31 -28.16
C ARG A 137 -58.89 4.10 -29.17
N HIS A 138 -59.43 5.16 -29.77
CA HIS A 138 -58.70 5.99 -30.73
C HIS A 138 -57.56 6.76 -30.03
N PHE A 139 -57.84 7.34 -28.88
CA PHE A 139 -56.82 7.99 -28.05
C PHE A 139 -55.82 6.99 -27.49
N ALA A 140 -56.25 5.84 -26.98
CA ALA A 140 -55.32 4.81 -26.50
C ALA A 140 -54.42 4.31 -27.63
N ALA A 141 -54.97 4.06 -28.82
CA ALA A 141 -54.16 3.70 -29.99
C ALA A 141 -53.22 4.83 -30.42
N PHE A 142 -53.62 6.09 -30.27
CA PHE A 142 -52.77 7.25 -30.53
C PHE A 142 -51.64 7.39 -29.49
N MET A 143 -51.93 7.19 -28.20
CA MET A 143 -50.94 7.20 -27.12
C MET A 143 -49.96 6.01 -27.21
N ASP A 144 -50.45 4.84 -27.61
CA ASP A 144 -49.63 3.66 -27.88
C ASP A 144 -48.69 3.91 -29.08
N GLN A 145 -49.19 4.59 -30.12
CA GLN A 145 -48.36 5.10 -31.23
C GLN A 145 -47.43 6.27 -30.84
N LEU A 146 -47.65 6.91 -29.70
CA LEU A 146 -46.79 7.96 -29.12
C LEU A 146 -45.64 7.37 -28.31
N GLY A 147 -45.70 6.09 -27.94
CA GLY A 147 -44.64 5.40 -27.20
C GLY A 147 -44.39 6.02 -25.83
N THR A 148 -45.46 6.49 -25.17
CA THR A 148 -45.43 6.98 -23.80
C THR A 148 -45.47 5.81 -22.84
N ASP A 149 -44.39 5.55 -22.11
CA ASP A 149 -44.38 4.52 -21.05
C ASP A 149 -44.99 5.05 -19.73
N ASN A 150 -45.37 6.33 -19.70
CA ASN A 150 -45.79 7.05 -18.51
C ASN A 150 -47.31 7.16 -18.41
N VAL A 151 -47.93 6.15 -17.78
CA VAL A 151 -49.38 6.06 -17.51
C VAL A 151 -49.95 7.33 -16.83
N SER A 152 -49.13 8.05 -16.06
CA SER A 152 -49.54 9.31 -15.41
C SER A 152 -49.71 10.47 -16.39
N GLU A 153 -48.83 10.59 -17.39
CA GLU A 153 -48.88 11.67 -18.39
C GLU A 153 -50.02 11.41 -19.37
N GLU A 154 -50.29 10.14 -19.70
CA GLU A 154 -51.44 9.70 -20.49
C GLU A 154 -52.77 10.10 -19.85
N GLN A 155 -52.88 9.97 -18.53
CA GLN A 155 -54.08 10.32 -17.79
C GLN A 155 -54.35 11.85 -17.80
N GLU A 156 -53.31 12.67 -17.78
CA GLU A 156 -53.41 14.13 -17.82
C GLU A 156 -53.75 14.63 -19.24
N ILE A 157 -53.13 14.03 -20.26
CA ILE A 157 -53.42 14.32 -21.68
C ILE A 157 -54.86 13.90 -22.02
N TRP A 158 -55.33 12.75 -21.50
CA TRP A 158 -56.71 12.33 -21.67
C TRP A 158 -57.71 13.30 -21.05
N GLN A 159 -57.43 13.83 -19.85
CA GLN A 159 -58.28 14.83 -19.21
C GLN A 159 -58.32 16.14 -20.01
N LEU A 160 -57.18 16.54 -20.60
CA LEU A 160 -57.12 17.70 -21.47
C LEU A 160 -57.93 17.47 -22.75
N TRP A 161 -57.81 16.29 -23.36
CA TRP A 161 -58.55 15.89 -24.57
C TRP A 161 -60.07 15.95 -24.37
N VAL A 162 -60.56 15.42 -23.24
CA VAL A 162 -62.00 15.43 -22.91
C VAL A 162 -62.51 16.86 -22.70
N LYS A 163 -61.74 17.73 -22.03
CA LYS A 163 -62.10 19.14 -21.80
C LYS A 163 -62.08 19.95 -23.10
N LEU A 164 -61.03 19.81 -23.90
CA LEU A 164 -60.91 20.54 -25.17
C LEU A 164 -62.06 20.21 -26.12
N ARG A 165 -62.52 18.96 -26.12
CA ARG A 165 -63.65 18.56 -26.95
C ARG A 165 -64.97 19.22 -26.53
N GLN A 166 -65.17 19.44 -25.23
CA GLN A 166 -66.39 20.08 -24.70
C GLN A 166 -66.39 21.59 -24.96
N ASP A 167 -65.23 22.23 -24.81
CA ASP A 167 -65.11 23.69 -24.88
C ASP A 167 -64.82 24.17 -26.32
N GLU A 168 -63.85 23.56 -27.03
CA GLU A 168 -63.42 23.96 -28.38
C GLU A 168 -62.96 22.76 -29.26
N PRO A 169 -63.88 22.08 -29.97
CA PRO A 169 -63.55 20.87 -30.75
C PRO A 169 -62.59 21.12 -31.92
N GLN A 170 -62.51 22.35 -32.44
CA GLN A 170 -61.59 22.77 -33.51
C GLN A 170 -60.11 22.72 -33.11
N LEU A 171 -59.81 22.71 -31.80
CA LEU A 171 -58.43 22.77 -31.28
C LEU A 171 -57.85 21.36 -31.04
N LEU A 172 -58.65 20.31 -31.18
CA LEU A 172 -58.25 18.91 -30.98
C LEU A 172 -57.17 18.47 -31.99
N GLY A 173 -57.34 18.82 -33.27
CA GLY A 173 -56.36 18.54 -34.31
C GLY A 173 -55.00 19.21 -34.06
N ASN A 174 -55.00 20.40 -33.42
CA ASN A 174 -53.76 21.06 -33.03
C ASN A 174 -53.02 20.33 -31.91
N LEU A 175 -53.75 19.70 -30.98
CA LEU A 175 -53.14 18.85 -29.95
C LEU A 175 -52.57 17.58 -30.56
N GLU A 176 -53.28 16.94 -31.48
CA GLU A 176 -52.79 15.76 -32.21
C GLU A 176 -51.51 16.09 -32.99
N ASP A 177 -51.48 17.19 -33.74
CA ASP A 177 -50.31 17.67 -34.47
C ASP A 177 -49.14 18.02 -33.53
N PHE A 178 -49.44 18.64 -32.38
CA PHE A 178 -48.45 18.99 -31.38
C PHE A 178 -47.82 17.74 -30.75
N LEU A 179 -48.64 16.76 -30.36
CA LEU A 179 -48.18 15.48 -29.81
C LEU A 179 -47.39 14.69 -30.86
N ALA A 180 -47.83 14.67 -32.12
CA ALA A 180 -47.10 14.03 -33.21
C ALA A 180 -45.71 14.66 -33.43
N LYS A 181 -45.59 16.00 -33.33
CA LYS A 181 -44.30 16.72 -33.39
C LYS A 181 -43.43 16.43 -32.17
N MET A 182 -44.01 16.39 -30.97
CA MET A 182 -43.28 16.02 -29.74
C MET A 182 -42.74 14.60 -29.82
N ARG A 183 -43.56 13.64 -30.25
CA ARG A 183 -43.14 12.26 -30.52
C ARG A 183 -41.95 12.21 -31.45
N HIS A 184 -42.05 12.89 -32.59
CA HIS A 184 -40.99 12.85 -33.60
C HIS A 184 -39.67 13.37 -33.00
N ARG A 185 -39.70 14.46 -32.23
CA ARG A 185 -38.52 14.98 -31.54
C ARG A 185 -37.96 14.04 -30.47
N ILE A 186 -38.82 13.41 -29.69
CA ILE A 186 -38.40 12.43 -28.67
C ILE A 186 -37.76 11.22 -29.36
N GLN A 187 -38.38 10.70 -30.43
CA GLN A 187 -37.87 9.55 -31.15
C GLN A 187 -36.56 9.86 -31.89
N GLU A 188 -36.43 11.05 -32.47
CA GLU A 188 -35.18 11.52 -33.08
C GLU A 188 -34.07 11.67 -32.02
N ALA A 189 -34.38 12.16 -30.83
CA ALA A 189 -33.41 12.21 -29.73
C ALA A 189 -33.00 10.81 -29.25
N ARG A 190 -33.96 9.87 -29.14
CA ARG A 190 -33.70 8.46 -28.80
C ARG A 190 -32.81 7.79 -29.84
N SER A 191 -33.11 7.93 -31.14
CA SER A 191 -32.29 7.33 -32.20
C SER A 191 -30.89 7.93 -32.28
N LYS A 192 -30.75 9.26 -32.06
CA LYS A 192 -29.43 9.91 -31.94
C LYS A 192 -28.64 9.37 -30.74
N LYS A 193 -29.30 9.18 -29.59
CA LYS A 193 -28.68 8.57 -28.41
C LYS A 193 -28.19 7.16 -28.73
N GLU A 194 -29.04 6.31 -29.29
CA GLU A 194 -28.68 4.93 -29.66
C GLU A 194 -27.51 4.90 -30.66
N ALA A 195 -27.51 5.78 -31.67
CA ALA A 195 -26.41 5.89 -32.62
C ALA A 195 -25.08 6.27 -31.93
N LEU A 196 -25.13 7.21 -30.98
CA LEU A 196 -23.97 7.60 -30.17
C LEU A 196 -23.51 6.49 -29.21
N GLU A 197 -24.43 5.75 -28.62
CA GLU A 197 -24.10 4.59 -27.77
C GLU A 197 -23.41 3.49 -28.58
N VAL A 198 -23.87 3.22 -29.80
CA VAL A 198 -23.22 2.26 -30.70
C VAL A 198 -21.81 2.72 -31.09
N THR A 199 -21.60 4.01 -31.40
CA THR A 199 -20.25 4.50 -31.73
C THR A 199 -19.34 4.48 -30.51
N LEU A 200 -19.84 4.85 -29.33
CA LEU A 200 -19.09 4.79 -28.07
C LEU A 200 -18.69 3.35 -27.76
N ASN A 201 -19.63 2.39 -27.82
CA ASN A 201 -19.34 0.98 -27.56
C ASN A 201 -18.32 0.41 -28.54
N LYS A 202 -18.37 0.80 -29.82
CA LYS A 202 -17.33 0.44 -30.80
C LYS A 202 -15.97 0.99 -30.40
N ARG A 203 -15.89 2.27 -29.99
CA ARG A 203 -14.65 2.87 -29.51
C ARG A 203 -14.13 2.14 -28.27
N VAL A 204 -14.97 1.88 -27.28
CA VAL A 204 -14.56 1.13 -26.08
C VAL A 204 -14.01 -0.24 -26.46
N ALA A 205 -14.70 -0.98 -27.33
CA ALA A 205 -14.23 -2.28 -27.80
C ALA A 205 -12.93 -2.22 -28.63
N GLU A 206 -12.68 -1.12 -29.36
CA GLU A 206 -11.40 -0.89 -30.05
C GLU A 206 -10.26 -0.67 -29.03
N HIS A 207 -10.47 0.21 -28.05
CA HIS A 207 -9.47 0.48 -27.00
C HIS A 207 -9.22 -0.77 -26.14
N ASP A 208 -10.26 -1.53 -25.78
CA ASP A 208 -10.10 -2.77 -25.01
C ASP A 208 -9.23 -3.79 -25.77
N LYS A 209 -9.38 -3.89 -27.09
CA LYS A 209 -8.53 -4.75 -27.93
C LYS A 209 -7.09 -4.25 -27.98
N GLU A 210 -6.88 -2.94 -28.12
CA GLU A 210 -5.53 -2.35 -28.12
C GLU A 210 -4.82 -2.60 -26.79
N VAL A 211 -5.53 -2.42 -25.67
CA VAL A 211 -5.00 -2.71 -24.33
C VAL A 211 -4.66 -4.19 -24.19
N GLN A 212 -5.55 -5.09 -24.62
CA GLN A 212 -5.28 -6.54 -24.61
C GLN A 212 -4.03 -6.89 -25.43
N GLN A 213 -3.90 -6.35 -26.64
CA GLN A 213 -2.73 -6.57 -27.49
C GLN A 213 -1.44 -6.05 -26.85
N LEU A 214 -1.48 -4.87 -26.23
CA LEU A 214 -0.32 -4.32 -25.51
C LEU A 214 0.05 -5.18 -24.31
N CYS A 215 -0.93 -5.66 -23.54
CA CYS A 215 -0.69 -6.60 -22.44
C CYS A 215 -0.05 -7.90 -22.94
N GLU A 216 -0.57 -8.50 -24.02
CA GLU A 216 -0.01 -9.71 -24.62
C GLU A 216 1.44 -9.51 -25.08
N VAL A 217 1.75 -8.38 -25.73
CA VAL A 217 3.12 -8.06 -26.17
C VAL A 217 4.06 -7.87 -24.98
N LEU A 218 3.61 -7.18 -23.93
CA LEU A 218 4.40 -6.99 -22.71
C LEU A 218 4.65 -8.32 -21.99
N GLU A 219 3.64 -9.19 -21.91
CA GLU A 219 3.80 -10.52 -21.33
C GLU A 219 4.81 -11.37 -22.10
N GLN A 220 4.75 -11.35 -23.43
CA GLN A 220 5.72 -12.04 -24.29
C GLN A 220 7.14 -11.50 -24.09
N GLN A 221 7.30 -10.17 -24.01
CA GLN A 221 8.60 -9.54 -23.76
C GLN A 221 9.16 -9.93 -22.39
N ILE A 222 8.33 -9.88 -21.34
CA ILE A 222 8.73 -10.28 -19.99
C ILE A 222 9.16 -11.74 -19.97
N GLN A 223 8.42 -12.64 -20.63
CA GLN A 223 8.79 -14.06 -20.72
C GLN A 223 10.11 -14.27 -21.45
N GLN A 224 10.34 -13.55 -22.55
CA GLN A 224 11.59 -13.64 -23.30
C GLN A 224 12.80 -13.13 -22.49
N GLU A 225 12.64 -12.00 -21.80
CA GLU A 225 13.68 -11.46 -20.93
C GLU A 225 13.97 -12.37 -19.74
N GLN A 226 12.94 -12.97 -19.13
CA GLN A 226 13.09 -13.96 -18.06
C GLN A 226 13.89 -15.18 -18.56
N GLN A 227 13.53 -15.76 -19.71
CA GLN A 227 14.25 -16.89 -20.29
C GLN A 227 15.71 -16.55 -20.61
N TRP A 228 15.96 -15.36 -21.17
CA TRP A 228 17.32 -14.92 -21.47
C TRP A 228 18.15 -14.72 -20.20
N LEU A 229 17.56 -14.14 -19.15
CA LEU A 229 18.21 -13.93 -17.87
C LEU A 229 18.51 -15.26 -17.18
N GLU A 230 17.56 -16.20 -17.20
CA GLU A 230 17.73 -17.57 -16.69
C GLU A 230 18.90 -18.27 -17.39
N GLN A 231 18.89 -18.32 -18.72
CA GLN A 231 19.98 -18.93 -19.51
C GLN A 231 21.34 -18.30 -19.18
N THR A 232 21.40 -16.97 -19.11
CA THR A 232 22.64 -16.24 -18.78
C THR A 232 23.08 -16.51 -17.34
N SER A 233 22.14 -16.63 -16.40
CA SER A 233 22.44 -16.96 -15.00
C SER A 233 22.98 -18.38 -14.84
N VAL A 234 22.36 -19.35 -15.52
CA VAL A 234 22.77 -20.75 -15.51
C VAL A 234 24.15 -20.89 -16.15
N ALA A 235 24.40 -20.24 -17.28
CA ALA A 235 25.70 -20.24 -17.94
C ALA A 235 26.81 -19.65 -17.03
N ARG A 236 26.53 -18.52 -16.38
CA ARG A 236 27.49 -17.90 -15.44
C ARG A 236 27.74 -18.78 -14.21
N SER A 237 26.69 -19.36 -13.62
CA SER A 237 26.83 -20.26 -12.48
C SER A 237 27.60 -21.52 -12.84
N HIS A 238 27.33 -22.09 -14.02
CA HIS A 238 28.08 -23.24 -14.53
C HIS A 238 29.56 -22.88 -14.71
N GLN A 239 29.87 -21.76 -15.35
CA GLN A 239 31.25 -21.30 -15.53
C GLN A 239 31.98 -21.13 -14.19
N GLN A 240 31.34 -20.47 -13.22
CA GLN A 240 31.88 -20.32 -11.86
C GLN A 240 32.11 -21.68 -11.19
N GLY A 241 31.17 -22.62 -11.36
CA GLY A 241 31.31 -23.99 -10.86
C GLY A 241 32.51 -24.72 -11.47
N GLU A 242 32.74 -24.59 -12.78
CA GLU A 242 33.91 -25.17 -13.44
C GLU A 242 35.22 -24.54 -12.98
N GLU A 243 35.26 -23.21 -12.80
CA GLU A 243 36.44 -22.51 -12.29
C GLU A 243 36.79 -22.97 -10.88
N LEU A 244 35.80 -23.07 -9.99
CA LEU A 244 35.98 -23.62 -8.65
C LEU A 244 36.46 -25.07 -8.69
N GLN A 245 35.88 -25.91 -9.55
CA GLN A 245 36.31 -27.30 -9.71
C GLN A 245 37.78 -27.37 -10.14
N ARG A 246 38.20 -26.58 -11.13
CA ARG A 246 39.60 -26.53 -11.58
C ARG A 246 40.56 -26.15 -10.45
N VAL A 247 40.17 -25.19 -9.60
CA VAL A 247 40.98 -24.76 -8.45
C VAL A 247 41.05 -25.86 -7.39
N LEU A 248 39.93 -26.52 -7.10
CA LEU A 248 39.90 -27.67 -6.19
C LEU A 248 40.79 -28.80 -6.70
N ASP A 249 40.68 -29.17 -7.98
CA ASP A 249 41.51 -30.21 -8.59
C ASP A 249 43.00 -29.84 -8.57
N ALA A 250 43.34 -28.56 -8.72
CA ALA A 250 44.73 -28.09 -8.61
C ALA A 250 45.24 -28.15 -7.17
N SER A 251 44.43 -27.73 -6.22
CA SER A 251 44.73 -27.81 -4.78
C SER A 251 44.92 -29.27 -4.34
N GLU A 252 44.02 -30.17 -4.77
CA GLU A 252 44.11 -31.60 -4.46
C GLU A 252 45.40 -32.20 -5.02
N ARG A 253 45.77 -31.87 -6.26
CA ARG A 253 47.05 -32.31 -6.84
C ARG A 253 48.24 -31.82 -6.04
N GLU A 254 48.23 -30.58 -5.56
CA GLU A 254 49.33 -30.07 -4.73
C GLU A 254 49.39 -30.76 -3.37
N VAL A 255 48.24 -31.01 -2.73
CA VAL A 255 48.17 -31.79 -1.50
C VAL A 255 48.73 -33.19 -1.71
N GLN A 256 48.35 -33.87 -2.80
CA GLN A 256 48.90 -35.19 -3.13
C GLN A 256 50.43 -35.13 -3.31
N ARG A 257 50.96 -34.11 -3.99
CA ARG A 257 52.42 -33.91 -4.13
C ARG A 257 53.10 -33.73 -2.78
N LEU A 258 52.56 -32.88 -1.90
CA LEU A 258 53.11 -32.65 -0.57
C LEU A 258 53.08 -33.92 0.28
N VAL A 259 52.01 -34.71 0.21
CA VAL A 259 51.92 -36.01 0.90
C VAL A 259 53.02 -36.97 0.41
N THR A 260 53.24 -37.08 -0.91
CA THR A 260 54.32 -37.94 -1.43
C THR A 260 55.71 -37.48 -0.98
N ALA A 261 55.98 -36.17 -1.01
CA ALA A 261 57.23 -35.59 -0.53
C ALA A 261 57.43 -35.82 0.97
N GLN A 262 56.37 -35.67 1.79
CA GLN A 262 56.42 -35.98 3.21
C GLN A 262 56.78 -37.46 3.44
N MET A 263 56.14 -38.39 2.72
CA MET A 263 56.45 -39.83 2.83
C MET A 263 57.92 -40.14 2.44
N GLU A 264 58.48 -39.44 1.47
CA GLU A 264 59.89 -39.57 1.10
C GLU A 264 60.83 -39.04 2.19
N LEU A 265 60.55 -37.86 2.74
CA LEU A 265 61.34 -37.27 3.81
C LEU A 265 61.28 -38.12 5.09
N GLU A 266 60.11 -38.63 5.46
CA GLU A 266 59.98 -39.54 6.60
C GLU A 266 60.82 -40.81 6.40
N ARG A 267 60.82 -41.39 5.20
CA ARG A 267 61.68 -42.55 4.87
C ARG A 267 63.16 -42.21 5.04
N ARG A 268 63.60 -41.05 4.53
CA ARG A 268 64.99 -40.58 4.68
C ARG A 268 65.36 -40.36 6.14
N CYS A 269 64.51 -39.72 6.93
CA CYS A 269 64.72 -39.51 8.36
C CYS A 269 64.87 -40.84 9.12
N ARG A 270 63.99 -41.82 8.84
CA ARG A 270 64.09 -43.16 9.44
C ARG A 270 65.41 -43.86 9.07
N SER A 271 65.83 -43.76 7.80
CA SER A 271 67.09 -44.33 7.34
C SER A 271 68.31 -43.68 8.01
N LEU A 272 68.35 -42.34 8.08
CA LEU A 272 69.44 -41.61 8.74
C LEU A 272 69.50 -41.90 10.23
N HIS A 273 68.36 -42.01 10.89
CA HIS A 273 68.32 -42.38 12.30
C HIS A 273 68.89 -43.79 12.52
N SER A 274 68.54 -44.74 11.65
CA SER A 274 69.10 -46.10 11.71
C SER A 274 70.62 -46.12 11.48
N THR A 275 71.14 -45.39 10.49
CA THR A 275 72.59 -45.32 10.25
C THR A 275 73.33 -44.58 11.37
N GLN A 276 72.73 -43.52 11.93
CA GLN A 276 73.28 -42.83 13.11
C GLN A 276 73.34 -43.77 14.32
N GLN A 277 72.31 -44.59 14.53
CA GLN A 277 72.30 -45.57 15.61
C GLN A 277 73.42 -46.60 15.43
N VAL A 278 73.58 -47.15 14.22
CA VAL A 278 74.66 -48.10 13.90
C VAL A 278 76.05 -47.50 14.08
N THR A 279 76.29 -46.30 13.53
CA THR A 279 77.59 -45.62 13.69
C THR A 279 77.86 -45.25 15.15
N SER A 280 76.83 -44.89 15.93
CA SER A 280 76.97 -44.65 17.37
C SER A 280 77.31 -45.92 18.15
N THR A 281 76.75 -47.08 17.79
CA THR A 281 77.12 -48.36 18.43
C THR A 281 78.54 -48.77 18.06
N GLU A 282 78.92 -48.68 16.78
CA GLU A 282 80.29 -48.99 16.33
C GLU A 282 81.32 -48.07 16.98
N ASN A 283 81.06 -46.76 17.08
CA ASN A 283 81.95 -45.83 17.77
C ASN A 283 82.12 -46.20 19.26
N ARG A 284 81.05 -46.61 19.95
CA ARG A 284 81.14 -47.07 21.34
C ARG A 284 81.98 -48.34 21.47
N GLU A 285 81.86 -49.27 20.54
CA GLU A 285 82.66 -50.49 20.49
C GLU A 285 84.15 -50.18 20.24
N LEU A 286 84.44 -49.28 19.29
CA LEU A 286 85.81 -48.81 19.02
C LEU A 286 86.42 -48.06 20.21
N GLU A 287 85.65 -47.19 20.88
CA GLU A 287 86.09 -46.53 22.10
C GLU A 287 86.41 -47.55 23.21
N ALA A 288 85.56 -48.55 23.40
CA ALA A 288 85.81 -49.62 24.38
C ALA A 288 87.08 -50.41 24.03
N SER A 289 87.27 -50.76 22.75
CA SER A 289 88.49 -51.43 22.29
C SER A 289 89.74 -50.55 22.46
N ASN A 290 89.66 -49.27 22.14
CA ASN A 290 90.77 -48.33 22.33
C ASN A 290 91.15 -48.21 23.79
N ARG A 291 90.18 -48.10 24.72
CA ARG A 291 90.45 -48.10 26.17
C ARG A 291 91.14 -49.39 26.61
N MET A 292 90.67 -50.55 26.16
CA MET A 292 91.32 -51.83 26.47
C MET A 292 92.77 -51.90 25.96
N LEU A 293 93.04 -51.36 24.77
CA LEU A 293 94.39 -51.28 24.22
C LEU A 293 95.28 -50.29 24.99
N GLU A 294 94.75 -49.12 25.37
CA GLU A 294 95.44 -48.14 26.20
C GLU A 294 95.80 -48.72 27.58
N ASP A 295 94.86 -49.39 28.25
CA ASP A 295 95.10 -50.07 29.52
C ASP A 295 96.20 -51.15 29.38
N HIS A 296 96.17 -51.91 28.28
CA HIS A 296 97.22 -52.90 27.99
C HIS A 296 98.58 -52.25 27.75
N LEU A 297 98.64 -51.16 26.98
CA LEU A 297 99.87 -50.40 26.76
C LEU A 297 100.41 -49.81 28.07
N GLN A 298 99.55 -49.27 28.93
CA GLN A 298 99.95 -48.76 30.25
C GLN A 298 100.52 -49.88 31.12
N HIS A 299 99.87 -51.05 31.12
CA HIS A 299 100.37 -52.23 31.81
C HIS A 299 101.77 -52.64 31.32
N LEU A 300 101.97 -52.74 30.01
CA LEU A 300 103.27 -53.05 29.41
C LEU A 300 104.33 -51.98 29.74
N HIS A 301 103.98 -50.68 29.70
CA HIS A 301 104.89 -49.61 30.11
C HIS A 301 105.28 -49.72 31.58
N GLN A 302 104.34 -50.08 32.46
CA GLN A 302 104.61 -50.30 33.87
C GLN A 302 105.56 -51.49 34.07
N GLN A 303 105.33 -52.59 33.35
CA GLN A 303 106.23 -53.76 33.36
C GLN A 303 107.63 -53.42 32.83
N LEU A 304 107.73 -52.69 31.73
CA LEU A 304 109.01 -52.21 31.19
C LEU A 304 109.73 -51.28 32.16
N ARG A 305 109.00 -50.38 32.85
CA ARG A 305 109.59 -49.50 33.87
C ARG A 305 110.09 -50.28 35.08
N GLN A 306 109.35 -51.30 35.52
CA GLN A 306 109.77 -52.22 36.57
C GLN A 306 111.06 -52.94 36.16
N THR A 307 111.10 -53.58 34.99
CA THR A 307 112.30 -54.28 34.51
C THR A 307 113.49 -53.34 34.33
N GLN A 308 113.30 -52.13 33.80
CA GLN A 308 114.35 -51.10 33.75
C GLN A 308 114.82 -50.68 35.16
N GLY A 309 113.91 -50.56 36.13
CA GLY A 309 114.24 -50.32 37.53
C GLY A 309 115.11 -51.44 38.11
N HIS A 310 114.70 -52.70 37.91
CA HIS A 310 115.46 -53.88 38.31
C HIS A 310 116.86 -53.90 37.66
N LEU A 311 116.96 -53.62 36.36
CA LEU A 311 118.24 -53.53 35.65
C LEU A 311 119.12 -52.39 36.18
N ARG A 312 118.55 -51.24 36.56
CA ARG A 312 119.29 -50.14 37.21
C ARG A 312 119.78 -50.52 38.59
N THR A 313 118.98 -51.24 39.39
CA THR A 313 119.42 -51.74 40.70
C THR A 313 120.52 -52.79 40.59
N MET A 314 120.50 -53.65 39.55
CA MET A 314 121.60 -54.61 39.31
C MET A 314 122.87 -53.97 38.74
N ARG A 315 122.79 -52.76 38.16
CA ARG A 315 123.97 -52.00 37.69
C ARG A 315 124.61 -51.14 38.77
N ALA A 316 123.93 -50.94 39.91
CA ALA A 316 124.39 -50.11 41.02
C ALA A 316 125.02 -50.92 42.18
N THR A 317 125.19 -52.23 41.99
CA THR A 317 125.89 -53.18 42.87
C THR A 317 127.17 -53.65 42.21
#